data_AF-A0A846BT19-F1
#
_entry.id   AF-A0A846BT19-F1
#
_cell.length_a   1.000
_cell.length_b   1.000
_cell.length_c   1.000
_cell.angle_alpha   90.00
_cell.angle_beta   90.00
_cell.angle_gamma   90.00
#
_symmetry.space_group_name_H-M   'P 1'
#
loop_
_entity.id
_entity.type
_entity.pdbx_description
1 polymer ?
#
loop_
_entity_poly.entity_id
_entity_poly.type
_entity_poly.pdbx_seq_one_letter_code
_entity_poly.pdbx_strand_id
1 'polypeptide(L)' 'MPRKMKDFIASLPAKRQQRIKERSEELLQEHMALQELRKAMAFTQEQIAQELGMDQGNLSKLERRTDLML' A
#
# COMPACT_ATOMS: atom_id res chain seq x y z
N MET A 1 18.99 -17.91 -8.29
CA MET A 1 17.66 -17.77 -8.92
C MET A 1 16.86 -16.71 -8.18
N PRO A 2 16.26 -15.71 -8.86
CA PRO A 2 15.34 -14.79 -8.21
C PRO A 2 14.14 -15.59 -7.64
N ARG A 3 13.88 -15.47 -6.32
CA ARG A 3 12.66 -16.05 -5.72
C ARG A 3 11.53 -15.07 -5.89
N LYS A 4 10.32 -15.56 -6.20
CA LYS A 4 9.13 -14.72 -6.15
C LYS A 4 8.82 -14.42 -4.68
N MET A 5 8.29 -13.22 -4.43
CA MET A 5 7.93 -12.75 -3.08
C MET A 5 7.02 -13.76 -2.34
N LYS A 6 6.06 -14.36 -3.06
CA LYS A 6 5.13 -15.36 -2.52
C LYS A 6 5.87 -16.62 -2.04
N ASP A 7 6.84 -17.11 -2.81
CA ASP A 7 7.62 -18.29 -2.47
C ASP A 7 8.51 -18.03 -1.25
N PHE A 8 9.04 -16.80 -1.13
CA PHE A 8 9.78 -16.38 0.06
C PHE A 8 8.90 -16.35 1.30
N ILE A 9 7.71 -15.73 1.22
CA ILE A 9 6.77 -15.69 2.36
C ILE A 9 6.36 -17.12 2.75
N ALA A 10 6.06 -17.98 1.78
CA ALA A 10 5.70 -19.38 2.03
C ALA A 10 6.82 -20.18 2.72
N SER A 11 8.10 -19.79 2.53
CA SER A 11 9.23 -20.42 3.22
C SER A 11 9.40 -20.00 4.69
N LEU A 12 8.67 -18.99 5.16
CA LEU A 12 8.75 -18.53 6.55
C LEU A 12 7.91 -19.40 7.49
N PRO A 13 8.20 -19.42 8.81
CA PRO A 13 7.33 -20.08 9.79
C PRO A 13 5.90 -19.52 9.76
N ALA A 14 4.89 -20.37 9.97
CA ALA A 14 3.47 -20.00 9.87
C ALA A 14 3.09 -18.76 10.69
N LYS A 15 3.62 -18.64 11.92
CA LYS A 15 3.41 -17.45 12.78
C LYS A 15 3.89 -16.16 12.11
N ARG A 16 5.00 -16.22 11.35
CA ARG A 16 5.55 -15.06 10.65
C ARG A 16 4.74 -14.74 9.38
N GLN A 17 4.26 -15.77 8.68
CA GLN A 17 3.35 -15.59 7.54
C GLN A 17 2.07 -14.86 7.97
N GLN A 18 1.45 -15.32 9.06
CA GLN A 18 0.22 -14.74 9.59
C GLN A 18 0.42 -13.27 10.00
N ARG A 19 1.50 -12.96 10.73
CA ARG A 19 1.83 -11.57 11.08
C ARG A 19 2.03 -10.67 9.86
N ILE A 20 2.67 -11.18 8.81
CA ILE A 20 2.84 -10.42 7.56
C ILE A 20 1.49 -10.15 6.92
N LYS A 21 0.61 -11.17 6.86
CA LYS A 21 -0.72 -11.04 6.30
C LYS A 21 -1.56 -10.01 7.05
N GLU A 22 -1.66 -10.13 8.36
CA GLU A 22 -2.42 -9.20 9.21
C GLU A 22 -1.93 -7.76 9.07
N ARG A 23 -0.61 -7.53 9.12
CA ARG A 23 -0.05 -6.19 8.95
C ARG A 23 -0.28 -5.65 7.54
N SER A 24 -0.25 -6.52 6.53
CA SER A 24 -0.50 -6.11 5.14
C SER A 24 -1.96 -5.71 4.94
N GLU A 25 -2.90 -6.44 5.53
CA GLU A 25 -4.33 -6.12 5.50
C GLU A 25 -4.60 -4.80 6.25
N GLU A 26 -4.01 -4.60 7.43
CA GLU A 26 -4.13 -3.36 8.21
C GLU A 26 -3.66 -2.14 7.39
N LEU A 27 -2.45 -2.21 6.83
CA LEU A 27 -1.90 -1.13 6.01
C LEU A 27 -2.75 -0.86 4.76
N LEU A 28 -3.28 -1.91 4.13
CA LEU A 28 -4.14 -1.76 2.96
C LEU A 28 -5.41 -0.98 3.31
N GLN A 29 -6.07 -1.31 4.42
CA GLN A 29 -7.27 -0.62 4.88
C GLN A 29 -6.99 0.84 5.23
N GLU A 30 -5.90 1.12 5.94
CA GLU A 30 -5.48 2.48 6.27
C GLU A 30 -5.23 3.32 5.01
N HIS A 31 -4.53 2.76 4.02
CA HIS A 31 -4.29 3.45 2.75
C HIS A 31 -5.56 3.69 1.93
N MET A 32 -6.49 2.73 1.88
CA MET A 32 -7.80 2.92 1.24
C MET A 32 -8.54 4.09 1.88
N ALA A 33 -8.59 4.15 3.21
CA ALA A 33 -9.26 5.23 3.93
C ALA A 33 -8.65 6.61 3.62
N LEU A 34 -7.31 6.70 3.53
CA LEU A 34 -6.62 7.95 3.16
C LEU A 34 -6.89 8.38 1.72
N GLN A 35 -6.93 7.44 0.78
CA GLN A 35 -7.25 7.71 -0.63
C GLN A 35 -8.69 8.24 -0.78
N GLU A 36 -9.64 7.63 -0.07
CA GLU A 36 -11.04 8.09 -0.08
C GLU A 36 -11.19 9.46 0.59
N LEU A 37 -10.48 9.73 1.69
CA LEU A 37 -10.44 11.06 2.30
C LEU A 37 -9.91 12.11 1.32
N ARG A 38 -8.80 11.82 0.62
CA ARG A 38 -8.26 12.71 -0.42
C ARG A 38 -9.31 13.04 -1.49
N LYS A 39 -9.98 12.01 -2.01
CA LYS A 39 -11.02 12.17 -3.04
C LYS A 39 -12.20 12.98 -2.52
N ALA A 40 -12.67 12.71 -1.31
CA ALA A 40 -13.78 13.41 -0.67
C ALA A 40 -13.47 14.90 -0.45
N MET A 41 -12.20 15.23 -0.15
CA MET A 41 -11.72 16.60 -0.02
C MET A 41 -11.34 17.25 -1.37
N ALA A 42 -11.54 16.55 -2.49
CA ALA A 42 -11.19 16.99 -3.84
C ALA A 42 -9.71 17.37 -4.02
N PHE A 43 -8.82 16.81 -3.21
CA PHE A 43 -7.38 17.02 -3.36
C PHE A 43 -6.83 16.20 -4.52
N THR A 44 -5.95 16.81 -5.32
CA THR A 44 -5.18 16.08 -6.33
C THR A 44 -4.06 15.28 -5.67
N GLN A 45 -3.56 14.28 -6.38
CA GLN A 45 -2.37 13.54 -5.94
C GLN A 45 -1.15 14.48 -5.83
N GLU A 46 -1.03 15.48 -6.70
CA GLU A 46 0.06 16.44 -6.66
C GLU A 46 0.03 17.30 -5.38
N GLN A 47 -1.16 17.76 -4.98
CA GLN A 47 -1.34 18.54 -3.74
C GLN A 47 -0.92 17.74 -2.49
N ILE A 48 -1.37 16.48 -2.39
CA ILE A 48 -0.98 15.61 -1.26
C ILE A 48 0.51 15.27 -1.31
N ALA A 49 1.06 14.99 -2.49
CA ALA A 49 2.47 14.66 -2.63
C ALA A 49 3.37 15.84 -2.20
N GLN A 50 2.99 17.07 -2.59
CA GLN A 50 3.68 18.29 -2.17
C GLN A 50 3.64 18.46 -0.63
N GLU A 51 2.47 18.30 -0.01
CA GLU A 51 2.31 18.41 1.45
C GLU A 51 3.16 17.36 2.20
N LEU A 52 3.25 16.16 1.64
CA LEU A 52 4.04 15.05 2.21
C LEU A 52 5.53 15.10 1.82
N GLY A 53 5.97 16.11 1.06
CA GLY A 53 7.36 16.26 0.62
C GLY A 53 7.84 15.10 -0.26
N MET A 54 6.95 14.51 -1.06
CA MET A 54 7.27 13.39 -1.96
C MET A 54 6.86 13.68 -3.41
N ASP A 55 7.41 12.88 -4.31
CA ASP A 55 7.05 12.92 -5.73
C ASP A 55 5.61 12.41 -5.95
N GLN A 56 4.85 13.08 -6.84
CA GLN A 56 3.49 12.67 -7.19
C GLN A 56 3.43 11.25 -7.75
N GLY A 57 4.46 10.82 -8.50
CA GLY A 57 4.57 9.46 -9.01
C GLY A 57 4.74 8.41 -7.90
N ASN A 58 5.37 8.77 -6.77
CA ASN A 58 5.42 7.89 -5.60
C ASN A 58 4.04 7.73 -4.95
N LEU A 59 3.29 8.82 -4.81
CA LEU A 59 1.91 8.76 -4.33
C LEU A 59 1.01 7.96 -5.29
N SER A 60 1.17 8.15 -6.60
CA SER A 60 0.41 7.41 -7.61
C SER A 60 0.67 5.90 -7.53
N LYS A 61 1.92 5.46 -7.32
CA LYS A 61 2.26 4.05 -7.11
C LYS A 61 1.68 3.50 -5.81
N LEU A 62 1.65 4.31 -4.77
CA LEU A 62 1.06 3.94 -3.48
C LEU A 62 -0.45 3.71 -3.63
N GLU A 63 -1.18 4.66 -4.23
CA GLU A 63 -2.63 4.54 -4.44
C GLU A 63 -2.99 3.42 -5.44
N ARG A 64 -2.25 3.25 -6.55
CA ARG A 64 -2.51 2.18 -7.53
C ARG A 64 -2.25 0.78 -6.98
N ARG A 65 -1.31 0.61 -6.04
CA ARG A 65 -1.07 -0.70 -5.41
C ARG A 65 -2.29 -1.18 -4.64
N THR A 66 -3.05 -0.25 -4.07
CA THR A 66 -4.31 -0.51 -3.39
C THR A 66 -5.38 -1.00 -4.36
N ASP A 67 -5.53 -0.34 -5.52
CA ASP A 67 -6.49 -0.73 -6.56
C ASP A 67 -6.22 -2.13 -7.14
N LEU A 68 -4.95 -2.58 -7.17
CA LEU A 68 -4.56 -3.90 -7.69
C LEU A 68 -4.79 -5.07 -6.70
N MET A 69 -5.18 -4.79 -5.46
CA MET A 69 -5.42 -5.80 -4.41
C MET A 69 -6.89 -6.09 -4.14
N LEU A 70 -7.81 -5.38 -4.82
CA LEU A 70 -9.25 -5.65 -4.86
C LEU A 70 -9.60 -6.58 -6.02
#